data_AF-A0A0B6Y562-F1
#
_entry.id   AF-A0A0B6Y562-F1
#
_cell.length_a   1.000
_cell.length_b   1.000
_cell.length_c   1.000
_cell.angle_alpha   90.00
_cell.angle_beta   90.00
_cell.angle_gamma   90.00
#
_symmetry.space_group_name_H-M   'P 1'
#
loop_
_entity.id
_entity.type
_entity.pdbx_description
1 polymer ?
#
loop_
_entity_poly.entity_id
_entity_poly.type
_entity_poly.pdbx_seq_one_letter_code
_entity_poly.pdbx_strand_id
1 'polypeptide(L)'
;PIAQLCKRTTGFEDTAGVKDAAGKGINLTLFDGKLFTPHGADYLGRVKSVDIRPDDVIVAGYVKTGCHWMWETLGMIVKGKAEYSPLCKQVA
;
A
#
# COMPACT_ATOMS: atom_id res chain seq x y z
N PRO A 1 -1.29 14.94 -10.61
CA PRO A 1 -0.33 13.90 -10.15
C PRO A 1 -0.70 13.42 -8.73
N ILE A 2 -0.52 12.14 -8.39
CA ILE A 2 -0.88 11.56 -7.07
C ILE A 2 -0.31 12.37 -5.89
N ALA A 3 0.80 13.08 -6.09
CA ALA A 3 1.38 14.04 -5.14
C ALA A 3 0.43 15.19 -4.71
N GLN A 4 -0.50 15.63 -5.55
CA GLN A 4 -1.48 16.68 -5.20
C GLN A 4 -2.64 16.17 -4.33
N LEU A 5 -2.89 14.86 -4.30
CA LEU A 5 -3.99 14.29 -3.50
C LEU A 5 -3.68 14.30 -1.99
N CYS A 6 -2.39 14.37 -1.62
CA CYS A 6 -1.94 14.17 -0.24
C CYS A 6 -1.55 15.46 0.53
N LYS A 7 -1.81 16.67 0.00
CA LYS A 7 -1.60 17.98 0.66
C LYS A 7 -0.37 18.03 1.61
N ARG A 8 0.83 17.68 1.10
CA ARG A 8 2.01 17.47 1.96
C ARG A 8 3.08 18.54 1.75
N THR A 9 3.61 19.06 2.86
CA THR A 9 4.56 20.21 2.91
C THR A 9 6.00 19.83 3.29
N THR A 10 6.27 18.58 3.69
CA THR A 10 7.63 18.14 4.04
C THR A 10 8.25 17.32 2.92
N GLY A 11 9.51 17.64 2.60
CA GLY A 11 10.33 16.94 1.62
C GLY A 11 10.55 15.48 2.01
N PHE A 12 10.58 14.62 1.01
CA PHE A 12 10.95 13.23 1.21
C PHE A 12 12.45 13.14 1.54
N GLU A 13 12.80 12.68 2.74
CA GLU A 13 14.15 12.16 2.98
C GLU A 13 14.18 10.69 2.52
N ASP A 14 14.38 10.51 1.21
CA ASP A 14 14.43 9.23 0.54
C ASP A 14 15.85 8.66 0.56
N THR A 15 16.01 7.42 0.99
CA THR A 15 17.31 6.74 0.92
C THR A 15 17.16 5.32 0.40
N ALA A 16 18.07 4.97 -0.52
CA ALA A 16 18.19 3.73 -1.30
C ALA A 16 17.34 3.62 -2.59
N GLY A 17 17.19 4.71 -3.35
CA GLY A 17 16.61 4.64 -4.69
C GLY A 17 17.55 3.95 -5.69
N VAL A 18 17.22 2.72 -6.10
CA VAL A 18 17.83 2.10 -7.28
C VAL A 18 17.34 2.88 -8.50
N LYS A 19 18.28 3.47 -9.25
CA LYS A 19 17.99 4.15 -10.51
C LYS A 19 17.96 3.13 -11.64
N ASP A 20 17.01 3.27 -12.55
CA ASP A 20 17.02 2.54 -13.80
C ASP A 20 18.15 3.03 -14.73
N ALA A 21 18.32 2.37 -15.88
CA ALA A 21 19.29 2.77 -16.90
C ALA A 21 19.05 4.17 -17.47
N ALA A 22 17.84 4.72 -17.32
CA ALA A 22 17.47 6.08 -17.73
C ALA A 22 17.67 7.11 -16.59
N GLY A 23 18.25 6.70 -15.46
CA GLY A 23 18.49 7.55 -14.30
C GLY A 23 17.26 7.84 -13.44
N LYS A 24 16.11 7.24 -13.75
CA LYS A 24 14.86 7.37 -13.00
C LYS A 24 14.82 6.31 -11.89
N GLY A 25 14.71 6.77 -10.65
CA GLY A 25 14.62 5.90 -9.48
C GLY A 25 13.26 6.01 -8.82
N ILE A 26 12.90 4.98 -8.06
CA ILE A 26 11.85 5.08 -7.05
C ILE A 26 12.53 5.39 -5.72
N ASN A 27 11.95 6.37 -5.07
CA ASN A 27 12.32 6.84 -3.77
C ASN A 27 11.69 5.92 -2.70
N LEU A 28 12.51 5.39 -1.80
CA LEU A 28 12.11 4.39 -0.81
C LEU A 28 12.43 4.87 0.60
N THR A 29 11.65 4.39 1.56
CA THR A 29 11.86 4.64 3.00
C THR A 29 12.50 3.40 3.63
N LEU A 30 13.69 3.54 4.20
CA LEU A 30 14.30 2.49 5.04
C LEU A 30 13.72 2.56 6.44
N PHE A 31 13.07 1.50 6.88
CA PHE A 31 12.46 1.39 8.20
C PHE A 31 12.67 -0.01 8.76
N ASP A 32 13.25 -0.11 9.96
CA ASP A 32 13.52 -1.39 10.64
C ASP A 32 14.28 -2.41 9.76
N GLY A 33 15.29 -1.92 9.04
CA GLY A 33 16.10 -2.73 8.12
C GLY A 33 15.41 -3.16 6.82
N LYS A 34 14.18 -2.70 6.55
CA LYS A 34 13.39 -3.05 5.36
C LYS A 34 13.05 -1.81 4.53
N LEU A 35 12.90 -2.00 3.22
CA LEU A 35 12.54 -0.94 2.28
C LEU A 35 11.03 -0.90 2.07
N PHE A 36 10.46 0.29 2.21
CA PHE A 36 9.05 0.56 2.00
C PHE A 36 8.85 1.63 0.94
N THR A 37 7.63 1.69 0.40
CA THR A 37 7.19 2.77 -0.47
C THR A 37 7.31 4.13 0.24
N PRO A 38 7.43 5.22 -0.54
CA PRO A 38 7.64 6.54 0.00
C PRO A 38 6.36 7.01 0.70
N HIS A 39 6.24 6.69 2.00
CA HIS A 39 5.17 7.16 2.89
C HIS A 39 5.71 7.91 4.11
N GLY A 40 7.01 7.76 4.41
CA GLY A 40 7.70 8.33 5.56
C GLY A 40 7.66 7.40 6.78
N ALA A 41 8.77 7.36 7.53
CA ALA A 41 8.94 6.46 8.68
C ALA A 41 7.89 6.67 9.78
N ASP A 42 7.44 7.90 9.99
CA ASP A 42 6.41 8.24 10.99
C ASP A 42 5.10 7.48 10.76
N TYR A 43 4.66 7.36 9.51
CA TYR A 43 3.42 6.67 9.16
C TYR A 43 3.56 5.16 9.36
N LEU A 44 4.72 4.60 9.04
CA LEU A 44 5.03 3.19 9.29
C LEU A 44 5.07 2.87 10.79
N GLY A 45 5.62 3.79 11.60
CA GLY A 45 5.63 3.65 13.06
C GLY A 45 4.23 3.58 13.68
N ARG A 46 3.27 4.35 13.15
CA ARG A 46 1.88 4.37 13.62
C ARG A 46 1.10 3.09 13.33
N VAL A 47 1.54 2.26 12.38
CA VAL A 47 0.88 0.97 12.11
C VAL A 47 0.91 0.06 13.34
N LYS A 48 1.96 0.17 14.18
CA LYS A 48 2.10 -0.62 15.40
C LYS A 48 1.04 -0.31 16.47
N SER A 49 0.40 0.85 16.39
CA SER A 49 -0.63 1.30 17.33
C SER A 49 -2.05 1.17 16.76
N VAL A 50 -2.24 0.45 15.66
CA VAL A 50 -3.58 0.17 15.11
C VAL A 50 -4.32 -0.76 16.06
N ASP A 51 -5.50 -0.35 16.49
CA ASP A 51 -6.41 -1.18 17.27
C ASP A 51 -7.08 -2.21 16.34
N ILE A 52 -6.97 -3.49 16.68
CA ILE A 52 -7.46 -4.61 15.87
C ILE A 52 -8.54 -5.32 16.68
N ARG A 53 -9.72 -5.50 16.11
CA ARG A 53 -10.82 -6.19 16.78
C ARG A 53 -10.62 -7.71 16.73
N PRO A 54 -11.19 -8.46 17.69
CA PRO A 54 -11.10 -9.92 17.70
C PRO A 54 -11.72 -10.60 16.47
N ASP A 55 -12.64 -9.94 15.77
CA ASP A 55 -13.35 -10.44 14.59
C ASP A 55 -12.79 -9.94 13.26
N ASP A 56 -11.69 -9.16 13.29
CA ASP A 56 -11.06 -8.67 12.08
C ASP A 56 -10.26 -9.77 11.36
N VAL A 57 -10.28 -9.72 10.02
CA VAL A 57 -9.51 -10.64 9.16
C VAL A 57 -8.40 -9.87 8.45
N ILE A 58 -7.16 -10.31 8.63
CA ILE A 58 -5.98 -9.67 8.02
C ILE A 58 -5.60 -10.41 6.72
N VAL A 59 -5.58 -9.68 5.61
CA VAL A 59 -5.07 -10.15 4.32
C VAL A 59 -3.59 -9.80 4.23
N ALA A 60 -2.72 -10.79 4.42
CA ALA A 60 -1.28 -10.62 4.31
C ALA A 60 -0.72 -11.37 3.08
N GLY A 61 0.16 -10.72 2.34
CA GLY A 61 0.84 -11.30 1.18
C GLY A 61 2.04 -10.45 0.80
N TYR A 62 3.06 -11.08 0.21
CA TYR A 62 4.18 -10.34 -0.33
C TYR A 62 3.73 -9.57 -1.58
N VAL A 63 4.47 -8.51 -1.93
CA VAL A 63 4.10 -7.67 -3.07
C VAL A 63 4.01 -8.54 -4.33
N LYS A 64 2.92 -8.35 -5.09
CA LYS A 64 2.58 -9.10 -6.31
C LYS A 64 2.14 -10.56 -6.11
N THR A 65 1.90 -11.06 -4.89
CA THR A 65 1.35 -12.41 -4.67
C THR A 65 -0.18 -12.48 -4.76
N GLY A 66 -0.82 -11.61 -5.56
CA GLY A 66 -2.27 -11.65 -5.78
C GLY A 66 -3.13 -11.01 -4.68
N CYS A 67 -2.59 -10.09 -3.87
CA CYS A 67 -3.36 -9.42 -2.80
C CYS A 67 -4.68 -8.79 -3.29
N HIS A 68 -4.70 -8.22 -4.50
CA HIS A 68 -5.91 -7.66 -5.10
C HIS A 68 -6.99 -8.72 -5.36
N TRP A 69 -6.61 -9.89 -5.88
CA TRP A 69 -7.55 -10.98 -6.15
C TRP A 69 -8.16 -11.52 -4.85
N MET A 70 -7.33 -11.67 -3.81
CA MET A 70 -7.79 -12.12 -2.49
C MET A 70 -8.73 -11.10 -1.84
N TRP A 71 -8.44 -9.80 -1.97
CA TRP A 71 -9.30 -8.71 -1.51
C TRP A 71 -10.69 -8.75 -2.14
N GLU A 72 -10.77 -8.89 -3.48
CA GLU A 72 -12.07 -9.00 -4.17
C GLU A 72 -12.84 -10.26 -3.76
N THR A 73 -12.14 -11.39 -3.62
CA THR A 73 -12.76 -12.66 -3.22
C THR A 73 -13.35 -12.56 -1.80
N LEU A 74 -12.62 -11.98 -0.85
CA LEU A 74 -13.14 -11.73 0.50
C LEU A 74 -14.32 -10.77 0.48
N GLY A 75 -14.27 -9.74 -0.38
CA GLY A 75 -15.40 -8.84 -0.61
C GLY A 75 -16.65 -9.58 -1.08
N MET A 76 -16.52 -10.56 -1.97
CA MET A 76 -17.64 -11.40 -2.43
C MET A 76 -18.19 -12.29 -1.30
N ILE A 77 -17.32 -12.89 -0.49
CA ILE A 77 -17.70 -13.71 0.66
C ILE A 77 -18.50 -12.90 1.68
N VAL A 78 -17.99 -11.72 2.07
CA VAL A 78 -18.65 -10.84 3.04
C VAL A 78 -20.01 -10.35 2.53
N LYS A 79 -20.14 -10.09 1.22
CA LYS A 79 -21.41 -9.68 0.60
C LYS A 79 -22.38 -10.84 0.34
N GLY A 80 -21.90 -12.08 0.35
CA GLY A 80 -22.68 -13.25 -0.09
C GLY A 80 -23.04 -13.21 -1.58
N LYS A 81 -22.28 -12.49 -2.41
CA LYS A 81 -22.53 -12.33 -3.85
C LYS A 81 -21.25 -12.40 -4.66
N ALA A 82 -21.27 -13.17 -5.75
CA ALA A 82 -20.15 -13.31 -6.67
C ALA A 82 -20.07 -12.13 -7.67
N GLU A 83 -19.92 -10.91 -7.14
CA GLU A 83 -19.86 -9.67 -7.92
C GLU A 83 -18.64 -8.83 -7.51
N TYR A 84 -17.85 -8.38 -8.50
CA TYR A 84 -16.71 -7.51 -8.25
C TYR A 84 -17.13 -6.12 -7.74
N SER A 85 -16.24 -5.48 -6.97
CA SER A 85 -16.48 -4.12 -6.50
C SER A 85 -16.53 -3.10 -7.66
N PRO A 86 -17.58 -2.26 -7.78
CA PRO A 86 -17.67 -1.26 -8.84
C PRO A 86 -16.63 -0.14 -8.69
N LEU A 87 -16.09 0.04 -7.48
CA LEU A 87 -15.04 1.02 -7.18
C LEU A 87 -13.65 0.59 -7.67
N CYS A 88 -13.46 -0.69 -8.02
CA CYS A 88 -12.14 -1.27 -8.28
C CYS A 88 -11.87 -1.58 -9.76
N LYS A 89 -12.76 -1.16 -10.67
CA LYS A 89 -12.47 -1.21 -12.11
C LYS A 89 -11.78 0.08 -12.52
N GLN A 90 -10.51 -0.01 -12.87
CA GLN A 90 -9.90 0.94 -13.79
C GLN A 90 -10.80 1.00 -15.02
N VAL A 91 -11.32 2.20 -15.30
CA VAL A 91 -11.98 2.52 -16.58
C VAL A 91 -10.99 2.10 -17.67
N ALA A 92 -11.43 1.17 -18.52
CA ALA A 92 -10.67 0.71 -19.68
C ALA A 92 -10.48 1.84 -20.68
#